data_AF-A0A0M2UQH3-F1
#
_entry.id   AF-A0A0M2UQH3-F1
#
_cell.length_a   1.000
_cell.length_b   1.000
_cell.length_c   1.000
_cell.angle_alpha   90.00
_cell.angle_beta   90.00
_cell.angle_gamma   90.00
#
_symmetry.space_group_name_H-M   'P 1'
#
loop_
_entity.id
_entity.type
_entity.pdbx_description
1 polymer ?
#
loop_
_entity_poly.entity_id
_entity_poly.type
_entity_poly.pdbx_seq_one_letter_code
_entity_poly.pdbx_strand_id
1 'polypeptide(L)'
;MGKKIRIFDYPQFAQGLRDELIAHAKKIASENNLSIQYLPKKNFRQEECIAEVLKRHGTHPGLVHIFSVQESCASYTPWHDKNTHKTFLKYDPSGRCLHYYFYFIHEILGLCYVRVPTWIPFRLQVYFNGHNWLGEQKGSPRNRKGSNLYC
;
A
#
# COMPACT_ATOMS: atom_id res chain seq x y z
N MET A 1 19.90 -12.61 -16.04
CA MET A 1 19.31 -13.40 -17.14
C MET A 1 17.80 -13.15 -17.14
N GLY A 2 17.25 -12.46 -18.14
CA GLY A 2 15.81 -12.18 -18.20
C GLY A 2 15.03 -13.38 -18.74
N LYS A 3 13.93 -13.78 -18.09
CA LYS A 3 13.00 -14.77 -18.65
C LYS A 3 12.38 -14.19 -19.93
N LYS A 4 12.49 -14.91 -21.05
CA LYS A 4 11.74 -14.59 -22.27
C LYS A 4 10.29 -15.04 -22.07
N ILE A 5 9.38 -14.08 -21.93
CA ILE A 5 7.95 -14.32 -21.73
C ILE A 5 7.22 -13.91 -23.00
N ARG A 6 6.32 -14.76 -23.53
CA ARG A 6 5.50 -14.38 -24.67
C ARG A 6 4.44 -13.39 -24.22
N ILE A 7 4.06 -12.45 -25.09
CA ILE A 7 3.09 -11.38 -24.74
C ILE A 7 1.78 -11.94 -24.20
N PHE A 8 1.30 -13.07 -24.73
CA PHE A 8 0.07 -13.71 -24.28
C PHE A 8 0.21 -14.53 -22.99
N ASP A 9 1.43 -14.83 -22.55
CA ASP A 9 1.69 -15.45 -21.24
C ASP A 9 1.86 -14.39 -20.12
N TYR A 10 1.71 -13.11 -20.45
CA TYR A 10 1.81 -12.00 -19.49
C TYR A 10 0.88 -12.15 -18.28
N PRO A 11 -0.40 -12.56 -18.41
CA PRO A 11 -1.28 -12.68 -17.25
C PRO A 11 -0.77 -13.70 -16.22
N GLN A 12 -0.27 -14.85 -16.67
CA GLN A 12 0.29 -15.90 -15.81
C GLN A 12 1.58 -15.42 -15.13
N PHE A 13 2.42 -14.71 -15.89
CA PHE A 13 3.60 -14.07 -15.32
C PHE A 13 3.25 -13.03 -14.24
N ALA A 14 2.30 -12.13 -14.52
CA ALA A 14 1.87 -11.10 -13.59
C ALA A 14 1.21 -11.71 -12.34
N GLN A 15 0.45 -12.80 -12.51
CA GLN A 15 -0.15 -13.55 -11.41
C GLN A 15 0.91 -14.16 -10.49
N GLY A 16 2.00 -14.73 -11.03
CA GLY A 16 3.10 -15.24 -10.20
C GLY A 16 3.69 -14.16 -9.29
N LEU A 17 3.97 -12.98 -9.84
CA LEU A 17 4.49 -11.85 -9.06
C LEU A 17 3.48 -11.32 -8.04
N ARG A 18 2.18 -11.31 -8.37
CA ARG A 18 1.12 -10.99 -7.42
C ARG A 18 1.14 -11.94 -6.23
N ASP A 19 1.22 -13.24 -6.49
CA ASP A 19 1.11 -14.26 -5.46
C ASP A 19 2.35 -14.25 -4.54
N GLU A 20 3.54 -14.01 -5.10
CA GLU A 20 4.77 -13.74 -4.34
C GLU A 20 4.61 -12.51 -3.42
N LEU A 21 4.07 -11.41 -3.94
CA LEU A 21 3.85 -10.18 -3.17
C LEU A 21 2.85 -10.41 -2.02
N ILE A 22 1.75 -11.13 -2.28
CA ILE A 22 0.76 -11.49 -1.25
C ILE A 22 1.41 -12.37 -0.17
N ALA A 23 2.22 -13.36 -0.56
CA ALA A 23 2.93 -14.21 0.38
C ALA A 23 3.90 -13.39 1.25
N HIS A 24 4.62 -12.43 0.65
CA HIS A 24 5.52 -11.55 1.38
C HIS A 24 4.78 -10.62 2.35
N ALA A 25 3.65 -10.03 1.94
CA ALA A 25 2.82 -9.22 2.82
C ALA A 25 2.33 -10.00 4.05
N LYS A 26 1.91 -11.27 3.85
CA LYS A 26 1.51 -12.16 4.95
C LYS A 26 2.68 -12.51 5.86
N LYS A 27 3.87 -12.74 5.30
CA LYS A 27 5.10 -12.98 6.06
C LYS A 27 5.44 -11.79 6.95
N ILE A 28 5.45 -10.57 6.41
CA ILE A 28 5.67 -9.32 7.16
C ILE A 28 4.67 -9.20 8.31
N ALA A 29 3.39 -9.47 8.05
CA ALA A 29 2.35 -9.44 9.09
C ALA A 29 2.67 -10.44 10.22
N SER A 30 3.00 -11.68 9.87
CA SER A 30 3.36 -12.73 10.83
C SER A 30 4.61 -12.38 11.65
N GLU A 31 5.66 -11.87 11.02
CA GLU A 31 6.91 -11.49 11.70
C GLU A 31 6.72 -10.34 12.70
N ASN A 32 5.69 -9.52 12.52
CA ASN A 32 5.34 -8.41 13.41
C ASN A 32 4.17 -8.74 14.35
N ASN A 33 3.69 -9.99 14.38
CA ASN A 33 2.51 -10.41 15.15
C ASN A 33 1.24 -9.60 14.84
N LEU A 34 1.08 -9.17 13.58
CA LEU A 34 -0.06 -8.41 13.09
C LEU A 34 -0.96 -9.29 12.22
N SER A 35 -2.25 -8.97 12.22
CA SER A 35 -3.20 -9.50 11.24
C SER A 35 -3.44 -8.48 10.12
N ILE A 36 -3.64 -8.97 8.90
CA ILE A 36 -4.03 -8.13 7.77
C ILE A 36 -5.55 -7.95 7.79
N GLN A 37 -6.01 -6.73 7.98
CA GLN A 37 -7.43 -6.41 7.98
C GLN A 37 -7.92 -6.09 6.56
N TYR A 38 -8.82 -6.91 6.02
CA TYR A 38 -9.48 -6.62 4.75
C TYR A 38 -10.58 -5.57 4.93
N LEU A 39 -10.58 -4.52 4.11
CA LEU A 39 -11.62 -3.50 4.10
C LEU A 39 -12.48 -3.59 2.83
N PRO A 40 -13.77 -3.95 2.93
CA PRO A 40 -14.67 -3.97 1.78
C PRO A 40 -14.96 -2.53 1.33
N LYS A 41 -14.87 -2.28 0.01
CA LYS A 41 -15.05 -0.93 -0.56
C LYS A 41 -16.52 -0.51 -0.46
N LYS A 42 -16.88 0.29 0.56
CA LYS A 42 -17.98 1.27 0.42
C LYS A 42 -18.01 2.45 1.39
N ASN A 43 -17.57 2.37 2.66
CA ASN A 43 -17.73 3.50 3.60
C ASN A 43 -16.78 3.50 4.81
N PHE A 44 -15.76 2.63 4.85
CA PHE A 44 -14.90 2.52 6.03
C PHE A 44 -13.70 3.47 5.90
N ARG A 45 -13.66 4.51 6.74
CA ARG A 45 -12.59 5.51 6.74
C ARG A 45 -11.34 4.87 7.35
N GLN A 46 -10.39 4.45 6.52
CA GLN A 46 -9.08 3.92 6.93
C GLN A 46 -8.44 4.78 8.04
N GLU A 47 -8.62 6.10 7.96
CA GLU A 47 -8.18 7.11 8.94
C GLU A 47 -8.82 6.96 10.33
N GLU A 48 -10.09 6.58 10.41
CA GLU A 48 -10.77 6.32 11.69
C GLU A 48 -10.25 5.01 12.31
N CYS A 49 -10.08 3.98 11.47
CA CYS A 49 -9.57 2.69 11.92
C CYS A 49 -8.16 2.80 12.47
N ILE A 50 -7.27 3.47 11.73
CA ILE A 50 -5.88 3.61 12.16
C ILE A 50 -5.79 4.44 13.45
N ALA A 51 -6.64 5.45 13.64
CA ALA A 51 -6.62 6.21 14.88
C ALA A 51 -7.12 5.40 16.07
N GLU A 52 -8.12 4.53 15.90
CA GLU A 52 -8.52 3.59 16.95
C GLU A 52 -7.40 2.61 17.28
N VAL A 53 -6.64 2.15 16.28
CA VAL A 53 -5.44 1.34 16.50
C VAL A 53 -4.39 2.14 17.28
N LEU A 54 -4.13 3.40 16.90
CA LEU A 54 -3.15 4.27 17.58
C LEU A 54 -3.55 4.62 19.01
N LYS A 55 -4.84 4.77 19.30
CA LYS A 55 -5.33 4.97 20.68
C LYS A 55 -4.99 3.78 21.58
N ARG A 56 -4.96 2.56 21.04
CA ARG A 56 -4.67 1.31 21.78
C ARG A 56 -3.18 0.99 21.83
N HIS A 57 -2.49 1.14 20.71
CA HIS A 57 -1.08 0.79 20.53
C HIS A 57 -0.13 1.88 21.06
N GLY A 58 -0.60 3.13 21.15
CA GLY A 58 0.25 4.29 21.44
C GLY A 58 1.10 4.69 20.23
N THR A 59 2.12 5.51 20.49
CA THR A 59 2.94 6.16 19.45
C THR A 59 4.35 5.57 19.33
N HIS A 60 4.54 4.31 19.71
CA HIS A 60 5.85 3.65 19.63
C HIS A 60 6.26 3.41 18.17
N PRO A 61 7.51 3.68 17.78
CA PRO A 61 8.01 3.43 16.43
C PRO A 61 7.86 1.96 15.99
N GLY A 62 7.61 1.75 14.70
CA GLY A 62 7.48 0.41 14.10
C GLY A 62 6.21 0.22 13.29
N LEU A 63 6.03 -0.98 12.74
CA LEU A 63 4.84 -1.37 11.99
C LEU A 63 3.65 -1.52 12.95
N VAL A 64 2.56 -0.80 12.68
CA VAL A 64 1.41 -0.70 13.58
C VAL A 64 0.22 -1.50 13.06
N HIS A 65 -0.06 -1.42 11.75
CA HIS A 65 -1.22 -2.09 11.18
C HIS A 65 -1.07 -2.34 9.67
N ILE A 66 -1.75 -3.36 9.17
CA ILE A 66 -1.81 -3.64 7.72
C ILE A 66 -3.27 -3.75 7.28
N PHE A 67 -3.67 -2.92 6.31
CA PHE A 67 -4.94 -3.08 5.62
C PHE A 67 -4.75 -3.71 4.24
N SER A 68 -5.78 -4.43 3.77
CA SER A 68 -5.91 -4.87 2.39
C SER A 68 -7.22 -4.37 1.81
N VAL A 69 -7.17 -3.67 0.68
CA VAL A 69 -8.35 -3.05 0.05
C VAL A 69 -8.36 -3.33 -1.44
N GLN A 70 -9.55 -3.57 -2.04
CA GLN A 70 -9.67 -3.66 -3.49
C GLN A 70 -9.82 -2.27 -4.11
N GLU A 71 -8.89 -1.88 -4.96
CA GLU A 71 -8.87 -0.55 -5.61
C GLU A 71 -8.59 -0.66 -7.10
N SER A 72 -8.76 0.45 -7.82
CA SER A 72 -8.36 0.55 -9.21
C SER A 72 -6.83 0.62 -9.31
N CYS A 73 -6.27 -0.04 -10.30
CA CYS A 73 -4.86 0.00 -10.59
C CYS A 73 -4.59 -0.01 -12.10
N ALA A 74 -3.50 0.66 -12.47
CA ALA A 74 -2.94 0.56 -13.80
C ALA A 74 -2.62 -0.91 -14.10
N SER A 75 -3.05 -1.39 -15.26
CA SER A 75 -2.81 -2.75 -15.70
C SER A 75 -2.49 -2.79 -17.20
N TYR A 76 -2.14 -3.98 -17.69
CA TYR A 76 -1.87 -4.21 -19.10
C TYR A 76 -2.54 -5.51 -19.53
N THR A 77 -2.98 -5.56 -20.78
CA THR A 77 -3.58 -6.75 -21.38
C THR A 77 -2.84 -7.12 -22.67
N PRO A 78 -2.63 -8.42 -22.96
CA PRO A 78 -2.10 -8.85 -24.24
C PRO A 78 -3.03 -8.42 -25.39
N TRP A 79 -2.45 -7.84 -26.43
CA TRP A 79 -3.20 -7.36 -27.59
C TRP A 79 -2.52 -7.79 -28.89
N HIS A 80 -3.33 -8.10 -29.90
CA HIS A 80 -2.90 -8.29 -31.28
C HIS A 80 -3.64 -7.30 -32.18
N ASP A 81 -2.88 -6.46 -32.87
CA ASP A 81 -3.41 -5.56 -33.88
C ASP A 81 -3.51 -6.30 -35.22
N LYS A 82 -4.73 -6.47 -35.72
CA LYS A 82 -5.02 -7.18 -36.98
C LYS A 82 -4.52 -6.44 -38.22
N ASN A 83 -4.39 -5.11 -38.17
CA ASN A 83 -3.99 -4.32 -39.33
C ASN A 83 -2.46 -4.33 -39.48
N THR A 84 -1.74 -4.20 -38.36
CA THR A 84 -0.28 -4.17 -38.36
C THR A 84 0.37 -5.53 -38.12
N HIS A 85 -0.43 -6.55 -37.77
CA HIS A 85 -0.01 -7.87 -37.30
C HIS A 85 0.96 -7.86 -36.11
N LYS A 86 1.03 -6.74 -35.38
CA LYS A 86 1.90 -6.60 -34.20
C LYS A 86 1.19 -7.11 -32.95
N THR A 87 1.97 -7.72 -32.07
CA THR A 87 1.53 -8.10 -30.72
C THR A 87 2.23 -7.21 -29.71
N PHE A 88 1.51 -6.75 -28.69
CA PHE A 88 2.05 -5.91 -27.62
C PHE A 88 1.15 -5.94 -26.37
N LEU A 89 1.65 -5.37 -25.28
CA LEU A 89 0.86 -5.12 -24.07
C LEU A 89 0.16 -3.77 -24.19
N LYS A 90 -1.17 -3.78 -24.12
CA LYS A 90 -2.00 -2.58 -24.16
C LYS A 90 -2.31 -2.12 -22.74
N TYR A 91 -2.11 -0.83 -22.46
CA TYR A 91 -2.46 -0.23 -21.17
C TYR A 91 -3.98 -0.31 -20.93
N ASP A 92 -4.37 -0.70 -19.72
CA ASP A 92 -5.75 -0.78 -19.27
C ASP A 92 -5.91 -0.09 -17.88
N PRO A 93 -6.57 1.08 -17.83
CA PRO A 93 -6.80 1.82 -16.60
C PRO A 93 -7.99 1.30 -15.78
N SER A 94 -8.78 0.35 -16.31
CA SER A 94 -9.97 -0.20 -15.65
C SER A 94 -9.65 -1.36 -14.70
N GLY A 95 -8.38 -1.78 -14.65
CA GLY A 95 -7.90 -2.84 -13.78
C GLY A 95 -8.23 -2.59 -12.31
N ARG A 96 -8.48 -3.69 -11.59
CA ARG A 96 -8.64 -3.69 -10.13
C ARG A 96 -7.76 -4.74 -9.51
N CYS A 97 -7.14 -4.41 -8.40
CA CYS A 97 -6.29 -5.33 -7.64
C CYS A 97 -6.41 -5.06 -6.15
N LEU A 98 -5.82 -5.93 -5.34
CA LEU A 98 -5.65 -5.65 -3.92
C LEU A 98 -4.55 -4.60 -3.76
N HIS A 99 -4.69 -3.77 -2.73
CA HIS A 99 -3.70 -2.81 -2.28
C HIS A 99 -3.46 -3.07 -0.81
N TYR A 100 -2.20 -3.29 -0.44
CA TYR A 100 -1.78 -3.34 0.94
C TYR A 100 -1.38 -1.96 1.41
N TYR A 101 -1.85 -1.57 2.59
CA TYR A 101 -1.40 -0.37 3.28
C TYR A 101 -0.66 -0.80 4.53
N PHE A 102 0.66 -0.60 4.54
CA PHE A 102 1.51 -0.84 5.69
C PHE A 102 1.62 0.46 6.48
N TYR A 103 0.88 0.57 7.58
CA TYR A 103 0.95 1.72 8.48
C TYR A 103 2.02 1.50 9.52
N PHE A 104 2.92 2.47 9.67
CA PHE A 104 4.03 2.41 10.62
C PHE A 104 4.28 3.79 11.22
N ILE A 105 4.86 3.81 12.41
CA ILE A 105 5.35 5.04 13.05
C ILE A 105 6.85 5.12 12.82
N HIS A 106 7.27 6.20 12.17
CA HIS A 106 8.68 6.55 12.04
C HIS A 106 9.07 7.48 13.19
N GLU A 107 10.28 7.33 13.73
CA GLU A 107 10.77 8.10 14.89
C GLU A 107 10.68 9.62 14.70
N ILE A 108 10.87 10.10 13.47
CA ILE A 108 10.92 11.53 13.13
C ILE A 108 9.66 12.01 12.38
N LEU A 109 9.03 11.13 11.60
CA LEU A 109 7.94 11.54 10.70
C LEU A 109 6.56 11.26 11.30
N GLY A 110 6.52 10.54 12.43
CA GLY A 110 5.28 10.05 13.02
C GLY A 110 4.61 9.02 12.13
N LEU A 111 3.28 9.06 12.08
CA LEU A 111 2.47 8.10 11.32
C LEU A 111 2.72 8.21 9.80
N CYS A 112 3.12 7.10 9.22
CA CYS A 112 3.39 6.93 7.79
C CYS A 112 2.61 5.74 7.25
N TYR A 113 2.45 5.67 5.92
CA TYR A 113 2.07 4.43 5.27
C TYR A 113 2.77 4.21 3.92
N VAL A 114 2.96 2.95 3.56
CA VAL A 114 3.26 2.53 2.18
C VAL A 114 2.06 1.80 1.61
N ARG A 115 1.53 2.30 0.49
CA ARG A 115 0.49 1.66 -0.32
C ARG A 115 1.15 0.86 -1.45
N VAL A 116 0.91 -0.44 -1.46
CA VAL A 116 1.50 -1.42 -2.36
C VAL A 116 0.40 -2.11 -3.17
N PRO A 117 0.27 -1.86 -4.49
CA PRO A 117 -0.65 -2.62 -5.33
C PRO A 117 -0.15 -4.06 -5.48
N THR A 118 -1.05 -5.03 -5.63
CA THR A 118 -0.69 -6.43 -5.90
C THR A 118 -0.64 -6.76 -7.40
N TRP A 119 -0.62 -5.76 -8.28
CA TRP A 119 -0.57 -5.98 -9.73
C TRP A 119 0.42 -5.04 -10.41
N ILE A 120 1.07 -5.54 -11.46
CA ILE A 120 2.02 -4.78 -12.29
C ILE A 120 1.30 -3.55 -12.86
N PRO A 121 1.91 -2.34 -12.80
CA PRO A 121 3.34 -2.08 -12.57
C PRO A 121 3.75 -1.85 -11.10
N PHE A 122 2.93 -2.27 -10.12
CA PHE A 122 3.23 -2.15 -8.69
C PHE A 122 3.59 -0.71 -8.27
N ARG A 123 2.90 0.29 -8.81
CA ARG A 123 3.14 1.70 -8.50
C ARG A 123 2.95 1.96 -7.00
N LEU A 124 4.06 2.01 -6.29
CA LEU A 124 4.13 2.30 -4.86
C LEU A 124 3.74 3.76 -4.59
N GLN A 125 3.08 3.98 -3.46
CA GLN A 125 2.83 5.31 -2.92
C GLN A 125 3.23 5.32 -1.45
N VAL A 126 4.04 6.31 -1.05
CA VAL A 126 4.46 6.52 0.33
C VAL A 126 3.84 7.83 0.81
N TYR A 127 3.36 7.82 2.05
CA TYR A 127 2.77 8.99 2.68
C TYR A 127 3.30 9.15 4.10
N PHE A 128 3.51 10.40 4.50
CA PHE A 128 3.75 10.84 5.87
C PHE A 128 3.23 12.27 6.02
N ASN A 129 2.87 12.68 7.23
CA ASN A 129 2.37 14.02 7.49
C ASN A 129 3.54 15.00 7.78
N GLY A 130 3.86 15.87 6.82
CA GLY A 130 4.94 16.85 6.97
C GLY A 130 4.69 17.96 8.01
N HIS A 131 3.44 18.21 8.40
CA HIS A 131 3.13 19.21 9.42
C HIS A 131 3.58 18.81 10.82
N ASN A 132 3.53 17.51 11.15
CA ASN A 132 4.07 17.01 12.43
C ASN A 132 5.59 17.22 12.51
N TRP A 133 6.31 16.96 11.42
CA TRP A 133 7.77 17.14 11.34
C TRP A 133 8.22 18.60 11.57
N LEU A 134 7.48 19.57 11.04
CA LEU A 134 7.76 21.00 11.29
C LEU A 134 7.42 21.46 12.70
N GLY A 135 6.45 20.79 13.36
CA GLY A 135 6.10 21.03 14.75
C GLY A 135 7.19 20.60 15.73
N GLU A 136 7.92 19.53 15.43
CA GLU A 136 9.02 19.00 16.26
C GLU A 136 10.33 19.79 16.11
N GLN A 137 10.61 20.36 14.93
CA GLN A 137 11.82 21.18 14.73
C GLN A 137 11.78 22.53 15.45
N LYS A 138 10.58 23.05 15.74
CA LYS A 138 10.44 24.27 16.55
C LYS A 138 10.36 23.87 18.02
N GLY A 139 11.51 23.71 18.67
CA GLY A 139 11.63 23.47 20.10
C GLY A 139 10.92 24.53 20.94
N SER A 140 9.64 24.32 21.19
CA SER A 140 8.86 25.04 22.20
C SER A 140 8.29 23.99 23.15
N PRO A 141 8.52 24.09 24.47
CA PRO A 141 8.07 23.09 25.42
C PRO A 141 6.54 23.13 25.53
N ARG A 142 5.85 22.40 24.65
CA ARG A 142 4.42 22.14 24.79
C ARG A 142 4.24 20.99 25.76
N ASN A 143 4.07 21.41 27.00
CA ASN A 143 3.31 20.78 28.09
C ASN A 143 2.57 19.50 27.66
N ARG A 144 2.88 18.39 28.33
CA ARG A 144 2.14 17.12 28.25
C ARG A 144 0.69 17.32 28.71
N LYS A 145 -0.19 17.77 27.82
CA LYS A 145 -1.63 17.64 27.96
C LYS A 145 -2.22 17.36 26.59
N GLY A 146 -2.92 16.23 26.49
CA GLY A 146 -3.44 15.71 25.25
C GLY A 146 -4.28 16.73 24.48
N SER A 147 -4.16 16.70 23.16
CA SER A 147 -5.23 17.02 22.21
C SER A 147 -4.72 16.88 20.78
N ASN A 148 -5.59 16.26 19.97
CA ASN A 148 -5.67 16.28 18.51
C ASN A 148 -4.58 15.54 17.72
N LEU A 149 -4.77 14.22 17.62
CA LEU A 149 -4.65 13.54 16.34
C LEU A 149 -5.63 14.21 15.34
N TYR A 150 -5.25 14.24 14.06
CA TYR A 150 -5.97 14.78 12.90
C TYR A 150 -5.74 16.28 12.61
N CYS A 151 -4.71 16.53 11.79
CA CYS A 151 -4.78 17.46 10.68
C CYS A 151 -4.42 16.70 9.41
#